data_AF-A0A1Q8LGR7-F1
#
_entry.id   AF-A0A1Q8LGR7-F1
#
_cell.length_a   1.000
_cell.length_b   1.000
_cell.length_c   1.000
_cell.angle_alpha   90.00
_cell.angle_beta   90.00
_cell.angle_gamma   90.00
#
_symmetry.space_group_name_H-M   'P 1'
#
loop_
_entity.id
_entity.type
_entity.pdbx_description
1 polymer ?
#
loop_
_entity_poly.entity_id
_entity_poly.type
_entity_poly.pdbx_seq_one_letter_code
_entity_poly.pdbx_strand_id
1 'polypeptide(L)'
;MEGPHVCIQGATRSGKSVWCYSALAQLARLDDVLIAGSDLSGLLLGRPYVGTRHHEWQATGSADVEAHRDLLVRLVAEMDTRIRNLPPRRDKFTRFHAGFPLIVVVLEEFAGLLRLASTAPVEKGQPKMREQLLALYGRLVSEGHKAGLRLMVVTQRADATVVGVSSAVSSACGSASGSTTRRPW
;
A
#
# COMPACT_ATOMS: atom_id res chain seq x y z
N MET A 1 -7.27 15.00 2.48
CA MET A 1 -7.01 13.85 3.38
C MET A 1 -5.50 13.61 3.36
N GLU A 2 -4.75 14.13 4.34
CA GLU A 2 -3.28 14.02 4.39
C GLU A 2 -2.80 12.84 5.25
N GLY A 3 -3.38 11.65 5.03
CA GLY A 3 -2.86 10.42 5.63
C GLY A 3 -1.70 9.87 4.77
N PRO A 4 -0.52 9.53 5.33
CA PRO A 4 0.58 8.98 4.55
C PRO A 4 0.29 7.55 4.07
N HIS A 5 -0.37 6.73 4.89
CA HIS A 5 -0.76 5.36 4.57
C HIS A 5 -2.08 5.02 5.27
N VAL A 6 -2.86 4.10 4.69
CA VAL A 6 -4.12 3.61 5.27
C VAL A 6 -4.02 2.10 5.45
N CYS A 7 -4.29 1.63 6.66
CA CYS A 7 -4.43 0.21 6.97
C CYS A 7 -5.91 -0.11 7.20
N ILE A 8 -6.42 -1.13 6.52
CA ILE A 8 -7.84 -1.50 6.57
C ILE A 8 -7.94 -2.95 7.02
N GLN A 9 -8.58 -3.13 8.18
CA GLN A 9 -8.78 -4.42 8.79
C GLN A 9 -10.28 -4.69 8.98
N GLY A 10 -10.70 -5.94 8.76
CA GLY A 10 -12.06 -6.37 9.02
C GLY A 10 -12.26 -7.85 8.75
N ALA A 11 -13.15 -8.48 9.52
CA ALA A 11 -13.55 -9.87 9.32
C ALA A 11 -14.30 -10.08 7.99
N THR A 12 -14.38 -11.32 7.52
CA THR A 12 -15.18 -11.68 6.33
C THR A 12 -16.61 -11.15 6.47
N ARG A 13 -17.17 -10.59 5.38
CA ARG A 13 -18.48 -9.91 5.32
C ARG A 13 -18.61 -8.58 6.11
N SER A 14 -17.54 -7.99 6.61
CA SER A 14 -17.60 -6.67 7.29
C SER A 14 -17.77 -5.46 6.35
N GLY A 15 -17.92 -5.67 5.04
CA GLY A 15 -17.99 -4.58 4.05
C GLY A 15 -16.65 -4.01 3.61
N LYS A 16 -15.51 -4.50 4.15
CA LYS A 16 -14.15 -4.04 3.79
C LYS A 16 -13.89 -4.04 2.29
N SER A 17 -14.20 -5.14 1.62
CA SER A 17 -13.96 -5.27 0.18
C SER A 17 -14.83 -4.31 -0.62
N VAL A 18 -16.10 -4.12 -0.24
CA VAL A 18 -17.02 -3.15 -0.87
C VAL A 18 -16.49 -1.72 -0.76
N TRP A 19 -15.99 -1.34 0.41
CA TRP A 19 -15.35 -0.03 0.59
C TRP A 19 -14.09 0.10 -0.27
N CYS A 20 -13.23 -0.93 -0.31
CA CYS A 20 -12.01 -0.93 -1.12
C CYS A 20 -12.33 -0.76 -2.60
N TYR A 21 -13.33 -1.48 -3.13
CA TYR A 21 -13.78 -1.34 -4.51
C TYR A 21 -14.24 0.08 -4.82
N SER A 22 -15.07 0.67 -3.96
CA SER A 22 -15.59 2.02 -4.16
C SER A 22 -14.47 3.07 -4.15
N ALA A 23 -13.54 2.96 -3.20
CA ALA A 23 -12.39 3.88 -3.12
C ALA A 23 -11.49 3.75 -4.34
N LEU A 24 -11.12 2.52 -4.71
CA LEU A 24 -10.25 2.25 -5.85
C LEU A 24 -10.90 2.65 -7.18
N ALA A 25 -12.20 2.41 -7.36
CA ALA A 25 -12.93 2.82 -8.56
C ALA A 25 -12.94 4.35 -8.74
N GLN A 26 -13.03 5.12 -7.66
CA GLN A 26 -12.94 6.58 -7.72
C GLN A 26 -11.51 7.03 -8.06
N LEU A 27 -10.50 6.43 -7.41
CA LEU A 27 -9.09 6.75 -7.65
C LEU A 27 -8.64 6.40 -9.06
N ALA A 28 -9.14 5.30 -9.64
CA ALA A 28 -8.80 4.85 -10.99
C ALA A 28 -9.25 5.83 -12.08
N ARG A 29 -10.19 6.73 -11.79
CA ARG A 29 -10.69 7.75 -12.72
C ARG A 29 -9.89 9.05 -12.68
N LEU A 30 -8.91 9.15 -11.78
CA LEU A 30 -8.08 10.34 -11.65
C LEU A 30 -6.81 10.18 -12.50
N ASP A 31 -6.63 11.05 -13.48
CA ASP A 31 -5.50 10.99 -14.42
C ASP A 31 -4.14 11.23 -13.75
N ASP A 32 -4.12 11.83 -12.55
CA ASP A 32 -2.94 12.04 -11.73
C ASP A 32 -2.70 10.92 -10.69
N VAL A 33 -3.47 9.83 -10.74
CA VAL A 33 -3.32 8.67 -9.82
C VAL A 33 -3.00 7.39 -10.58
N LEU A 34 -2.04 6.62 -10.08
CA LEU A 34 -1.70 5.29 -10.59
C LEU A 34 -1.94 4.26 -9.48
N ILE A 35 -2.85 3.31 -9.74
CA ILE A 35 -3.08 2.17 -8.85
C ILE A 35 -2.09 1.06 -9.18
N ALA A 36 -1.29 0.69 -8.20
CA ALA A 36 -0.28 -0.36 -8.27
C ALA A 36 -0.45 -1.31 -7.08
N GLY A 37 0.15 -2.50 -7.15
CA GLY A 37 0.37 -3.31 -5.97
C GLY A 37 0.09 -4.81 -6.12
N SER A 38 0.03 -5.46 -4.97
CA SER A 38 0.01 -6.90 -4.81
C SER A 38 -1.33 -7.36 -4.28
N ASP A 39 -1.98 -8.29 -4.96
CA ASP A 39 -3.24 -8.87 -4.53
C ASP A 39 -3.25 -10.39 -4.67
N LEU A 40 -3.07 -11.07 -3.54
CA LEU A 40 -2.98 -12.53 -3.53
C LEU A 40 -4.30 -13.19 -3.94
N SER A 41 -5.43 -12.56 -3.66
CA SER A 41 -6.75 -13.06 -4.04
C SER A 41 -7.08 -12.83 -5.52
N GLY A 42 -6.48 -11.81 -6.13
CA GLY A 42 -6.80 -11.32 -7.47
C GLY A 42 -8.22 -10.73 -7.59
N LEU A 43 -8.83 -10.35 -6.47
CA LEU A 43 -10.18 -9.79 -6.42
C LEU A 43 -10.20 -8.26 -6.51
N LEU A 44 -9.25 -7.58 -5.86
CA LEU A 44 -9.14 -6.12 -5.83
C LEU A 44 -8.37 -5.56 -7.04
N LEU A 45 -7.36 -6.28 -7.51
CA LEU A 45 -6.48 -5.90 -8.63
C LEU A 45 -6.59 -6.90 -9.79
N GLY A 46 -5.87 -6.65 -10.88
CA GLY A 46 -5.80 -7.53 -12.05
C GLY A 46 -6.97 -7.29 -13.00
N ARG A 47 -7.97 -8.20 -12.99
CA ARG A 47 -9.08 -8.19 -13.95
C ARG A 47 -9.79 -6.83 -14.09
N PRO A 48 -10.10 -6.08 -13.01
CA PRO A 48 -10.75 -4.77 -13.13
C PRO A 48 -9.93 -3.72 -13.89
N TYR A 49 -8.62 -3.93 -14.03
CA TYR A 49 -7.68 -2.98 -14.60
C TYR A 49 -7.15 -3.39 -15.98
N VAL A 50 -7.53 -4.55 -16.51
CA VAL A 50 -7.10 -4.99 -17.85
C VAL A 50 -7.42 -3.92 -18.89
N GLY A 51 -6.43 -3.58 -19.73
CA GLY A 51 -6.56 -2.53 -20.74
C GLY A 51 -6.42 -1.10 -20.20
N THR A 52 -6.20 -0.92 -18.90
CA THR A 52 -5.89 0.39 -18.29
C THR A 52 -4.40 0.53 -18.01
N ARG A 53 -3.93 1.78 -17.85
CA ARG A 53 -2.54 2.08 -17.46
C ARG A 53 -2.12 1.49 -16.10
N HIS A 54 -3.08 1.08 -15.27
CA HIS A 54 -2.82 0.53 -13.94
C HIS A 54 -2.34 -0.92 -14.00
N HIS A 55 -2.74 -1.68 -15.02
CA HIS A 55 -2.55 -3.13 -15.08
C HIS A 55 -1.09 -3.57 -15.02
N GLU A 56 -0.20 -2.84 -15.69
CA GLU A 56 1.25 -3.17 -15.73
C GLU A 56 1.97 -2.99 -14.38
N TRP A 57 1.30 -2.37 -13.40
CA TRP A 57 1.83 -2.12 -12.06
C TRP A 57 1.20 -3.04 -11.01
N GLN A 58 0.70 -4.22 -11.41
CA GLN A 58 -0.04 -5.12 -10.54
C GLN A 58 0.49 -6.55 -10.63
N ALA A 59 0.55 -7.22 -9.47
CA ALA A 59 0.87 -8.63 -9.34
C ALA A 59 -0.32 -9.28 -8.62
N THR A 60 -0.90 -10.33 -9.22
CA THR A 60 -2.14 -10.94 -8.71
C THR A 60 -2.09 -12.46 -8.68
N GLY A 61 -2.85 -13.03 -7.75
CA GLY A 61 -2.90 -14.48 -7.52
C GLY A 61 -1.78 -14.98 -6.61
N SER A 62 -1.70 -16.30 -6.41
CA SER A 62 -0.74 -16.94 -5.50
C SER A 62 0.28 -17.84 -6.20
N ALA A 63 0.21 -17.94 -7.53
CA ALA A 63 1.02 -18.88 -8.31
C ALA A 63 2.48 -18.42 -8.50
N ASP A 64 2.71 -17.10 -8.50
CA ASP A 64 4.00 -16.50 -8.83
C ASP A 64 4.38 -15.48 -7.76
N VAL A 65 5.04 -15.95 -6.69
CA VAL A 65 5.47 -15.11 -5.56
C VAL A 65 6.57 -14.13 -5.99
N GLU A 66 7.41 -14.56 -6.93
CA GLU A 66 8.48 -13.78 -7.54
C GLU A 66 7.94 -12.52 -8.21
N ALA A 67 6.82 -12.61 -8.95
CA ALA A 67 6.18 -11.45 -9.56
C ALA A 67 5.76 -10.37 -8.53
N HIS A 68 5.29 -10.77 -7.34
CA HIS A 68 4.97 -9.83 -6.27
C HIS A 68 6.22 -9.13 -5.72
N ARG A 69 7.32 -9.89 -5.55
CA ARG A 69 8.62 -9.34 -5.16
C ARG A 69 9.13 -8.36 -6.21
N ASP A 70 9.14 -8.75 -7.48
CA ASP A 70 9.65 -7.92 -8.58
C ASP A 70 8.85 -6.62 -8.72
N LEU A 71 7.53 -6.67 -8.52
CA LEU A 71 6.71 -5.47 -8.46
C LEU A 71 7.11 -4.55 -7.29
N LEU A 72 7.29 -5.10 -6.09
CA LEU A 72 7.72 -4.32 -4.92
C LEU A 72 9.12 -3.71 -5.14
N VAL A 73 10.04 -4.44 -5.77
CA VAL A 73 11.36 -3.91 -6.20
C VAL A 73 11.18 -2.75 -7.15
N ARG A 74 10.33 -2.88 -8.19
CA ARG A 74 10.05 -1.81 -9.16
C ARG A 74 9.47 -0.57 -8.48
N LEU A 75 8.55 -0.75 -7.53
CA LEU A 75 7.95 0.36 -6.76
C LEU A 75 8.97 1.07 -5.87
N VAL A 76 9.87 0.32 -5.22
CA VAL A 76 10.96 0.90 -4.43
C VAL A 76 11.97 1.63 -5.32
N ALA A 77 12.29 1.10 -6.49
CA ALA A 77 13.17 1.76 -7.45
C ALA A 77 12.57 3.08 -7.98
N GLU A 78 11.26 3.10 -8.24
CA GLU A 78 10.52 4.31 -8.58
C GLU A 78 10.56 5.32 -7.42
N MET A 79 10.28 4.87 -6.19
CA MET A 79 10.39 5.69 -4.98
C MET A 79 11.77 6.35 -4.84
N ASP A 80 12.84 5.57 -5.01
CA ASP A 80 14.23 6.03 -4.93
C ASP A 80 14.54 7.05 -6.01
N THR A 81 14.07 6.81 -7.23
CA THR A 81 14.22 7.75 -8.35
C THR A 81 13.56 9.08 -8.03
N ARG A 82 12.35 9.07 -7.47
CA ARG A 82 11.65 10.29 -7.06
C ARG A 82 12.39 11.01 -5.95
N ILE A 83 12.79 10.31 -4.88
CA ILE A 83 13.51 10.91 -3.74
C ILE A 83 14.81 11.57 -4.19
N ARG A 84 15.59 10.93 -5.06
CA ARG A 84 16.81 11.54 -5.64
C ARG A 84 16.56 12.84 -6.40
N ASN A 85 15.36 13.00 -6.97
CA ASN A 85 14.94 14.17 -7.74
C ASN A 85 14.12 15.17 -6.91
N LEU A 86 14.09 15.04 -5.59
CA LEU A 86 13.43 16.04 -4.74
C LEU A 86 14.07 17.41 -4.94
N PRO A 87 13.28 18.47 -5.17
CA PRO A 87 13.81 19.82 -5.28
C PRO A 87 14.56 20.22 -4.01
N PRO A 88 15.61 21.07 -4.11
CA PRO A 88 16.29 21.59 -2.95
C PRO A 88 15.30 22.18 -1.93
N ARG A 89 15.52 21.89 -0.65
CA ARG A 89 14.68 22.36 0.47
C ARG A 89 13.25 21.82 0.47
N ARG A 90 12.97 20.71 -0.22
CA ARG A 90 11.73 19.94 -0.08
C ARG A 90 12.02 18.56 0.48
N ASP A 91 11.12 18.11 1.36
CA ASP A 91 11.15 16.79 2.00
C ASP A 91 10.18 15.79 1.33
N LYS A 92 9.23 16.28 0.52
CA LYS A 92 8.23 15.47 -0.20
C LYS A 92 7.70 16.14 -1.47
N PHE A 93 7.17 15.32 -2.38
CA PHE A 93 6.31 15.79 -3.47
C PHE A 93 4.87 16.02 -2.99
N THR A 94 4.28 17.11 -3.45
CA THR A 94 2.89 17.52 -3.11
C THR A 94 2.02 17.78 -4.34
N ARG A 95 2.60 17.75 -5.54
CA ARG A 95 1.88 17.96 -6.81
C ARG A 95 2.10 16.73 -7.68
N PHE A 96 1.00 16.25 -8.25
CA PHE A 96 0.96 15.07 -9.11
C PHE A 96 0.19 15.42 -10.39
N HIS A 97 0.51 14.71 -11.46
CA HIS A 97 -0.13 14.86 -12.77
C HIS A 97 0.04 13.58 -13.57
N ALA A 98 -0.52 13.48 -14.78
CA ALA A 98 -0.51 12.24 -15.55
C ALA A 98 0.89 11.66 -15.86
N GLY A 99 1.89 12.51 -16.04
CA GLY A 99 3.29 12.09 -16.23
C GLY A 99 4.08 11.87 -14.94
N PHE A 100 3.53 12.27 -13.79
CA PHE A 100 4.12 12.07 -12.46
C PHE A 100 2.99 11.77 -11.46
N PRO A 101 2.37 10.59 -11.57
CA PRO A 101 1.17 10.30 -10.80
C PRO A 101 1.49 10.01 -9.33
N LEU A 102 0.53 10.32 -8.46
CA LEU A 102 0.45 9.75 -7.11
C LEU A 102 0.25 8.24 -7.26
N ILE A 103 1.16 7.45 -6.69
CA ILE A 103 1.05 5.98 -6.78
C ILE A 103 0.34 5.47 -5.53
N VAL A 104 -0.84 4.89 -5.70
CA VAL A 104 -1.58 4.20 -4.64
C VAL A 104 -1.20 2.72 -4.70
N VAL A 105 -0.44 2.26 -3.71
CA VAL A 105 0.08 0.89 -3.60
C VAL A 105 -0.88 0.07 -2.74
N VAL A 106 -1.63 -0.83 -3.36
CA VAL A 106 -2.55 -1.74 -2.69
C VAL A 106 -1.84 -3.03 -2.31
N LEU A 107 -1.85 -3.40 -1.03
CA LEU A 107 -1.30 -4.67 -0.55
C LEU A 107 -2.43 -5.50 0.07
N GLU A 108 -3.06 -6.35 -0.74
CA GLU A 108 -4.12 -7.27 -0.31
C GLU A 108 -3.52 -8.60 0.14
N GLU A 109 -3.95 -9.04 1.34
CA GLU A 109 -3.54 -10.30 1.97
C GLU A 109 -2.00 -10.47 2.01
N PHE A 110 -1.28 -9.39 2.33
CA PHE A 110 0.18 -9.39 2.39
C PHE A 110 0.73 -10.43 3.39
N ALA A 111 0.01 -10.68 4.49
CA ALA A 111 0.36 -11.75 5.43
C ALA A 111 0.31 -13.14 4.76
N GLY A 112 -0.64 -13.39 3.86
CA GLY A 112 -0.70 -14.60 3.04
C GLY A 112 0.46 -14.71 2.08
N LEU A 113 0.82 -13.62 1.41
CA LEU A 113 2.00 -13.58 0.54
C LEU A 113 3.28 -13.93 1.32
N LEU A 114 3.45 -13.35 2.51
CA LEU A 114 4.60 -13.64 3.38
C LEU A 114 4.63 -15.08 3.88
N ARG A 115 3.48 -15.77 3.97
CA ARG A 115 3.41 -17.21 4.31
C ARG A 115 3.86 -18.08 3.13
N LEU A 116 3.42 -17.75 1.91
CA LEU A 116 3.86 -18.45 0.69
C LEU A 116 5.34 -18.23 0.42
N ALA A 117 5.83 -17.02 0.62
CA ALA A 117 7.25 -16.69 0.49
C ALA A 117 8.15 -17.44 1.48
N SER A 118 7.62 -17.93 2.61
CA SER A 118 8.36 -18.76 3.56
C SER A 118 8.64 -20.16 3.03
N THR A 119 7.84 -20.66 2.09
CA THR A 119 7.95 -22.01 1.53
C THR A 119 8.76 -22.05 0.24
N ALA A 120 9.12 -20.90 -0.32
CA ALA A 120 9.93 -20.81 -1.53
C ALA A 120 11.35 -21.37 -1.28
N PRO A 121 11.90 -22.16 -2.21
CA PRO A 121 13.28 -22.63 -2.12
C PRO A 121 14.24 -21.43 -2.16
N VAL A 122 15.36 -21.53 -1.44
CA VAL A 122 16.35 -20.45 -1.35
C VAL A 122 17.72 -21.01 -1.71
N GLU A 123 18.38 -20.39 -2.69
CA GLU A 123 19.75 -20.70 -3.03
C GLU A 123 20.70 -20.31 -1.88
N LYS A 124 21.74 -21.11 -1.70
CA LYS A 124 22.71 -20.92 -0.61
C LYS A 124 23.36 -19.54 -0.71
N GLY A 125 23.21 -18.73 0.33
CA GLY A 125 23.79 -17.38 0.42
C GLY A 125 22.85 -16.24 0.01
N GLN A 126 21.64 -16.53 -0.48
CA GLN A 126 20.63 -15.51 -0.76
C GLN A 126 19.70 -15.29 0.45
N PRO A 127 19.24 -14.05 0.69
CA PRO A 127 18.22 -13.79 1.71
C PRO A 127 16.90 -14.46 1.31
N LYS A 128 16.13 -14.92 2.29
CA LYS A 128 14.87 -15.62 2.02
C LYS A 128 13.86 -14.68 1.36
N MET A 129 13.02 -15.19 0.47
CA MET A 129 11.99 -14.39 -0.21
C MET A 129 11.13 -13.58 0.77
N ARG A 130 10.72 -14.19 1.89
CA ARG A 130 9.99 -13.50 2.96
C ARG A 130 10.73 -12.28 3.51
N GLU A 131 12.04 -12.40 3.76
CA GLU A 131 12.87 -11.32 4.31
C GLU A 131 13.02 -10.19 3.29
N GLN A 132 13.19 -10.53 2.02
CA GLN A 132 13.23 -9.55 0.93
C GLN A 132 11.91 -8.75 0.85
N LEU A 133 10.76 -9.43 0.89
CA LEU A 133 9.44 -8.78 0.87
C LEU A 133 9.23 -7.86 2.07
N LEU A 134 9.64 -8.28 3.26
CA LEU A 134 9.55 -7.46 4.48
C LEU A 134 10.43 -6.22 4.39
N ALA A 135 11.66 -6.35 3.87
CA ALA A 135 12.55 -5.22 3.66
C ALA A 135 11.95 -4.20 2.68
N LEU A 136 11.45 -4.66 1.53
CA LEU A 136 10.80 -3.80 0.53
C LEU A 136 9.57 -3.10 1.09
N TYR A 137 8.70 -3.82 1.80
CA TYR A 137 7.53 -3.26 2.46
C TYR A 137 7.92 -2.19 3.49
N GLY A 138 8.92 -2.46 4.34
CA GLY A 138 9.42 -1.50 5.33
C GLY A 138 9.93 -0.20 4.68
N ARG A 139 10.62 -0.30 3.54
CA ARG A 139 11.05 0.87 2.75
C ARG A 139 9.86 1.68 2.22
N LEU A 140 8.86 1.01 1.65
CA LEU A 140 7.67 1.68 1.13
C LEU A 140 6.86 2.39 2.23
N VAL A 141 6.74 1.78 3.42
CA VAL A 141 6.06 2.39 4.57
C VAL A 141 6.83 3.61 5.12
N SER A 142 8.15 3.52 5.20
CA SER A 142 8.98 4.58 5.81
C SER A 142 9.22 5.78 4.89
N GLU A 143 9.42 5.53 3.59
CA GLU A 143 9.88 6.56 2.65
C GLU A 143 8.87 6.90 1.56
N GLY A 144 7.86 6.04 1.34
CA GLY A 144 6.90 6.19 0.25
C GLY A 144 6.18 7.53 0.28
N HIS A 145 5.89 8.05 1.48
CA HIS A 145 5.19 9.33 1.59
C HIS A 145 5.93 10.48 0.89
N LYS A 146 7.27 10.47 0.93
CA LYS A 146 8.15 11.51 0.37
C LYS A 146 8.09 11.52 -1.15
N ALA A 147 8.06 10.32 -1.73
CA ALA A 147 8.03 10.09 -3.17
C ALA A 147 6.64 10.20 -3.81
N GLY A 148 5.58 10.40 -3.02
CA GLY A 148 4.22 10.33 -3.56
C GLY A 148 3.77 8.89 -3.83
N LEU A 149 4.21 7.95 -3.01
CA LEU A 149 3.61 6.63 -2.87
C LEU A 149 2.72 6.64 -1.62
N ARG A 150 1.53 6.07 -1.71
CA ARG A 150 0.57 5.93 -0.60
C ARG A 150 0.15 4.48 -0.50
N LEU A 151 0.32 3.88 0.67
CA LEU A 151 0.03 2.45 0.84
C LEU A 151 -1.40 2.29 1.35
N MET A 152 -2.11 1.34 0.76
CA MET A 152 -3.41 0.84 1.18
C MET A 152 -3.24 -0.65 1.49
N VAL A 153 -3.00 -0.96 2.77
CA VAL A 153 -2.80 -2.34 3.22
C VAL A 153 -4.16 -2.91 3.63
N VAL A 154 -4.56 -3.99 2.96
CA VAL A 154 -5.85 -4.64 3.15
C VAL A 154 -5.60 -6.03 3.72
N THR A 155 -5.93 -6.24 4.99
CA THR A 155 -5.74 -7.53 5.66
C THR A 155 -7.03 -8.05 6.29
N GLN A 156 -7.25 -9.36 6.25
CA GLN A 156 -8.40 -10.00 6.90
C GLN A 156 -8.15 -10.26 8.40
N ARG A 157 -6.90 -10.51 8.79
CA ARG A 157 -6.47 -10.73 10.18
C ARG A 157 -5.40 -9.70 10.55
N ALA A 158 -5.44 -9.15 11.76
CA ALA A 158 -4.31 -8.36 12.28
C ALA A 158 -3.12 -9.31 12.42
N ASP A 159 -2.19 -9.25 11.48
CA ASP A 159 -0.90 -9.91 11.60
C ASP A 159 0.08 -8.90 12.20
N ALA A 160 0.63 -9.22 13.36
CA ALA A 160 1.54 -8.32 14.09
C ALA A 160 2.78 -7.95 13.26
N THR A 161 3.16 -8.75 12.26
CA THR A 161 4.27 -8.44 11.35
C THR A 161 3.91 -7.29 10.41
N VAL A 162 2.67 -7.27 9.90
CA VAL A 162 2.19 -6.27 8.94
C VAL A 162 1.75 -5.00 9.67
N VAL A 163 1.06 -5.17 10.80
CA VAL A 163 0.61 -4.07 11.65
C VAL A 163 1.79 -3.44 12.38
N GLY A 164 2.75 -4.22 12.90
CA GLY A 164 3.91 -3.74 13.65
C GLY A 164 4.82 -2.80 12.87
N VAL A 165 4.95 -3.01 11.56
CA VAL A 165 5.68 -2.10 10.65
C VAL A 165 4.85 -0.86 10.31
N SER A 166 3.51 -0.97 10.24
CA SER A 166 2.60 0.15 9.98
C SER A 166 2.32 1.01 11.22
N SER A 167 2.43 0.46 12.43
CA SER A 167 2.07 1.13 13.69
C SER A 167 3.11 2.13 14.19
N ALA A 168 4.17 2.41 13.42
CA ALA A 168 5.06 3.53 13.67
C ALA A 168 4.50 4.89 13.19
N VAL A 169 3.29 4.94 12.62
CA VAL A 169 2.60 6.20 12.28
C VAL A 169 1.19 6.18 12.89
N SER A 170 1.05 6.82 14.05
CA SER A 170 -0.24 7.02 14.70
C SER A 170 -0.82 8.37 14.26
N SER A 171 -1.87 8.35 13.42
CA SER A 171 -2.78 9.49 13.29
C SER A 171 -3.97 9.26 14.21
N ALA A 172 -3.93 9.91 15.37
CA ALA A 172 -5.07 9.98 16.27
C ALA A 172 -6.19 10.80 15.62
N CYS A 173 -7.25 10.13 15.14
CA CYS A 173 -8.54 10.76 14.99
C CYS A 173 -9.21 10.77 16.38
N GLY A 174 -8.88 11.77 17.19
CA GLY A 174 -9.63 12.07 18.40
C GLY A 174 -11.01 12.59 18.02
N SER A 175 -12.05 11.82 18.32
CA SER A 175 -13.43 12.30 18.32
C SER A 175 -13.59 13.33 19.44
N ALA A 176 -13.52 14.61 19.10
CA ALA A 176 -13.94 15.67 20.01
C ALA A 176 -15.48 15.68 20.06
N SER A 177 -16.06 14.86 20.93
CA SER A 177 -17.43 15.06 21.39
C SER A 177 -17.42 16.19 22.42
N GLY A 178 -17.56 17.42 21.95
CA GLY A 178 -17.78 18.59 22.82
C GLY A 178 -19.18 18.51 23.43
N SER A 179 -19.29 18.00 24.66
CA SER A 179 -20.47 18.17 25.50
C SER A 179 -20.50 19.62 26.01
N THR A 180 -21.33 20.46 25.39
CA THR A 180 -21.64 21.80 25.91
C THR A 180 -22.58 21.66 27.11
N THR A 181 -22.01 21.49 28.31
CA THR A 181 -22.78 21.61 29.55
C THR A 181 -22.83 23.10 29.93
N ARG A 182 -23.99 23.71 29.72
CA ARG A 182 -24.36 25.02 30.26
C ARG A 182 -24.20 25.01 31.79
N ARG A 183 -23.49 25.99 32.35
CA ARG A 183 -23.60 26.36 33.76
C ARG A 183 -24.52 27.58 33.87
N PRO A 184 -25.51 27.60 34.78
CA PRO A 184 -26.14 28.81 35.23
C PRO A 184 -25.44 29.34 36.50
N TRP A 185 -25.10 30.62 36.48
CA TRP A 185 -24.63 31.51 37.56
C TRP A 185 -23.29 31.17 38.22
#